data_AF-A0A0R3P365-F1
#
_entry.id   AF-A0A0R3P365-F1
#
_cell.length_a   1.000
_cell.length_b   1.000
_cell.length_c   1.000
_cell.angle_alpha   90.00
_cell.angle_beta   90.00
_cell.angle_gamma   90.00
#
_symmetry.space_group_name_H-M   'P 1'
#
loop_
_entity.id
_entity.type
_entity.pdbx_description
1 polymer ?
#
loop_
_entity_poly.entity_id
_entity_poly.type
_entity_poly.pdbx_seq_one_letter_code
_entity_poly.pdbx_strand_id
1 'polypeptide(L)'
;MPWYSGFECLPRHYYWACIIINIVIVIIYLEDARENIYIIQSIPVKFSYLPCLVIMVFLQLLSLILLITDGIMVYKVKFNATQLWLGILIVVGIAPLVLGSYLFHDLYDIYAVVYMFRTNQLGDTEQMYKCCGMLGPVDYNYPRIPCPESCYHNKTVVPENIYERGCLGAMFPGWIVFVLCNAYNYTFILIILTMYLHFRLKSLYELIRVDVERGTVSRRSFWV
;
A
#
# COMPACT_ATOMS: atom_id res chain seq x y z
N MET A 1 41.21 -25.13 -5.27
CA MET A 1 40.81 -23.78 -5.74
C MET A 1 39.30 -23.68 -5.64
N PRO A 2 38.74 -23.00 -4.62
CA PRO A 2 37.31 -22.70 -4.63
C PRO A 2 37.05 -21.59 -5.63
N TRP A 3 36.14 -21.84 -6.56
CA TRP A 3 35.63 -20.86 -7.51
C TRP A 3 34.85 -19.79 -6.75
N TYR A 4 35.49 -18.66 -6.46
CA TYR A 4 34.80 -17.43 -6.11
C TYR A 4 34.20 -16.83 -7.39
N SER A 5 33.02 -17.33 -7.80
CA SER A 5 32.16 -16.59 -8.72
C SER A 5 31.43 -15.49 -7.95
N GLY A 6 32.19 -14.55 -7.41
CA GLY A 6 31.71 -13.49 -6.52
C GLY A 6 31.64 -12.16 -7.25
N PHE A 7 30.51 -11.86 -7.89
CA PHE A 7 30.08 -10.46 -7.94
C PHE A 7 29.61 -10.08 -6.54
N GLU A 8 30.55 -9.88 -5.62
CA GLU A 8 30.24 -9.26 -4.34
C GLU A 8 29.93 -7.79 -4.62
N CYS A 9 28.65 -7.43 -4.57
CA CYS A 9 28.24 -6.04 -4.72
C CYS A 9 28.95 -5.16 -3.69
N LEU A 10 29.50 -4.02 -4.12
CA LEU A 10 30.07 -3.05 -3.18
C LEU A 10 29.06 -2.62 -2.10
N PRO A 11 29.49 -2.33 -0.86
CA PRO A 11 28.63 -1.85 0.23
C PRO A 11 27.71 -0.68 -0.18
N ARG A 12 28.22 0.18 -1.07
CA ARG A 12 27.49 1.30 -1.65
C ARG A 12 26.22 0.88 -2.37
N HIS A 13 26.21 -0.26 -3.08
CA HIS A 13 25.01 -0.74 -3.78
C HIS A 13 23.92 -1.17 -2.81
N TYR A 14 24.26 -1.87 -1.73
CA TYR A 14 23.32 -2.25 -0.68
C TYR A 14 22.72 -1.02 0.00
N TYR A 15 23.56 -0.02 0.30
CA TYR A 15 23.12 1.25 0.87
C TYR A 15 22.07 1.94 -0.02
N TRP A 16 22.36 2.14 -1.31
CA TRP A 16 21.43 2.79 -2.23
C TRP A 16 20.17 1.96 -2.45
N ALA A 17 20.29 0.63 -2.51
CA ALA A 17 19.13 -0.26 -2.62
C ALA A 17 18.17 -0.10 -1.43
N CYS A 18 18.67 -0.08 -0.18
CA CYS A 18 17.83 0.15 1.00
C CYS A 18 17.12 1.51 0.93
N ILE A 19 17.85 2.58 0.58
CA ILE A 19 17.26 3.93 0.47
C ILE A 19 16.19 3.99 -0.62
N ILE A 20 16.45 3.42 -1.80
CA ILE A 20 15.50 3.40 -2.91
C ILE A 20 14.24 2.63 -2.51
N ILE A 21 14.37 1.44 -1.91
CA ILE A 21 13.22 0.65 -1.50
C ILE A 21 12.40 1.40 -0.44
N ASN A 22 13.05 2.00 0.55
CA ASN A 22 12.34 2.81 1.55
C ASN A 22 11.57 3.98 0.92
N ILE A 23 12.15 4.68 -0.05
CA ILE A 23 11.47 5.76 -0.78
C ILE A 23 10.25 5.21 -1.54
N VAL A 24 10.39 4.08 -2.22
CA VAL A 24 9.29 3.44 -2.96
C VAL A 24 8.15 3.08 -2.01
N ILE A 25 8.44 2.46 -0.87
CA ILE A 25 7.41 2.10 0.13
C ILE A 25 6.73 3.37 0.68
N VAL A 26 7.50 4.42 0.97
CA VAL A 26 6.94 5.70 1.43
C VAL A 26 5.98 6.29 0.41
N ILE A 27 6.32 6.27 -0.89
CA ILE A 27 5.44 6.77 -1.95
C ILE A 27 4.14 5.95 -2.00
N ILE A 28 4.24 4.62 -1.97
CA ILE A 28 3.07 3.73 -1.99
C ILE A 28 2.14 4.06 -0.81
N TYR A 29 2.68 4.24 0.40
CA TYR A 29 1.88 4.54 1.58
C TYR A 29 1.33 5.96 1.62
N LEU A 30 1.99 6.92 0.98
CA LEU A 30 1.44 8.27 0.84
C LEU A 30 0.22 8.31 -0.09
N GLU A 31 0.29 7.65 -1.26
CA GLU A 31 -0.85 7.59 -2.18
C GLU A 31 -2.01 6.80 -1.56
N ASP A 32 -1.72 5.65 -0.95
CA ASP A 32 -2.74 4.83 -0.30
C ASP A 32 -3.39 5.57 0.90
N ALA A 33 -2.61 6.28 1.73
CA ALA A 33 -3.17 7.12 2.79
C ALA A 33 -4.07 8.24 2.24
N ARG A 34 -3.67 8.87 1.13
CA ARG A 34 -4.46 9.89 0.46
C ARG A 34 -5.79 9.33 -0.04
N GLU A 35 -5.78 8.17 -0.68
CA GLU A 35 -7.00 7.49 -1.16
C GLU A 35 -7.93 7.14 0.00
N ASN A 36 -7.41 6.53 1.07
CA ASN A 36 -8.19 6.17 2.25
C ASN A 36 -8.78 7.40 2.97
N ILE A 37 -8.03 8.50 3.07
CA ILE A 37 -8.54 9.77 3.62
C ILE A 37 -9.69 10.32 2.75
N TYR A 38 -9.54 10.28 1.43
CA TYR A 38 -10.60 10.72 0.51
C TYR A 38 -11.88 9.88 0.67
N ILE A 39 -11.74 8.56 0.81
CA ILE A 39 -12.87 7.66 1.05
C ILE A 39 -13.57 7.99 2.38
N ILE A 40 -12.81 8.15 3.46
CA ILE A 40 -13.34 8.50 4.80
C ILE A 40 -14.13 9.81 4.75
N GLN A 41 -13.66 10.80 4.00
CA GLN A 41 -14.34 12.10 3.84
C GLN A 41 -15.59 12.01 2.95
N SER A 42 -15.63 11.04 2.04
CA SER A 42 -16.65 10.96 0.99
C SER A 42 -17.83 10.07 1.31
N ILE A 43 -17.63 9.05 2.17
CA ILE A 43 -18.63 8.03 2.53
C ILE A 43 -19.35 8.42 3.84
N PRO A 44 -20.66 8.11 3.99
CA PRO A 44 -21.39 8.35 5.23
C PRO A 44 -20.83 7.60 6.45
N VAL A 45 -20.93 8.23 7.62
CA VAL A 45 -20.39 7.73 8.91
C VAL A 45 -20.91 6.35 9.33
N LYS A 46 -22.07 5.93 8.81
CA LYS A 46 -22.70 4.63 9.13
C LYS A 46 -22.12 3.45 8.34
N PHE A 47 -21.08 3.67 7.53
CA PHE A 47 -20.48 2.61 6.74
C PHE A 47 -19.70 1.63 7.62
N SER A 48 -20.02 0.33 7.52
CA SER A 48 -19.51 -0.72 8.42
C SER A 48 -17.99 -0.86 8.42
N TYR A 49 -17.32 -0.50 7.33
CA TYR A 49 -15.86 -0.61 7.19
C TYR A 49 -15.09 0.67 7.56
N LEU A 50 -15.80 1.75 7.92
CA LEU A 50 -15.17 3.03 8.29
C LEU A 50 -14.13 2.90 9.42
N PRO A 51 -14.38 2.14 10.52
CA PRO A 51 -13.38 1.96 11.56
C PRO A 51 -12.09 1.29 11.06
N CYS A 52 -12.22 0.30 10.15
CA CYS A 52 -11.08 -0.38 9.54
C CYS A 52 -10.26 0.57 8.67
N LEU A 53 -10.90 1.44 7.88
CA LEU A 53 -10.22 2.46 7.08
C LEU A 53 -9.46 3.47 7.97
N VAL A 54 -10.06 3.89 9.08
CA VAL A 54 -9.40 4.79 10.04
C VAL A 54 -8.17 4.14 10.66
N ILE A 55 -8.26 2.87 11.07
CA ILE A 55 -7.11 2.11 11.57
C ILE A 55 -6.04 1.97 10.48
N MET A 56 -6.44 1.74 9.23
CA MET A 56 -5.51 1.61 8.12
C MET A 56 -4.72 2.91 7.88
N VAL A 57 -5.40 4.06 7.87
CA VAL A 57 -4.74 5.39 7.79
C VAL A 57 -3.77 5.58 8.94
N PHE A 58 -4.16 5.21 10.17
CA PHE A 58 -3.27 5.31 11.32
C PHE A 58 -2.01 4.43 11.16
N LEU A 59 -2.17 3.18 10.70
CA LEU A 59 -1.06 2.27 10.42
C LEU A 59 -0.14 2.81 9.33
N GLN A 60 -0.67 3.42 8.28
CA GLN A 60 0.12 4.05 7.21
C GLN A 60 0.92 5.24 7.76
N LEU A 61 0.31 6.13 8.55
CA LEU A 61 1.02 7.24 9.17
C LEU A 61 2.15 6.77 10.10
N LEU A 62 1.88 5.74 10.91
CA LEU A 62 2.90 5.13 11.76
C LEU A 62 4.02 4.50 10.92
N SER A 63 3.67 3.87 9.81
CA SER A 63 4.63 3.27 8.88
C SER A 63 5.55 4.32 8.25
N LEU A 64 5.03 5.49 7.88
CA LEU A 64 5.86 6.59 7.38
C LEU A 64 6.91 7.03 8.40
N ILE A 65 6.53 7.14 9.68
CA ILE A 65 7.47 7.50 10.76
C ILE A 65 8.57 6.44 10.90
N LEU A 66 8.21 5.16 10.86
CA LEU A 66 9.16 4.05 10.94
C LEU A 66 10.13 4.02 9.74
N LEU A 67 9.62 4.22 8.52
CA LEU A 67 10.44 4.22 7.31
C LEU A 67 11.39 5.43 7.23
N ILE A 68 10.95 6.61 7.69
CA ILE A 68 11.83 7.79 7.80
C ILE A 68 12.93 7.52 8.84
N THR A 69 12.57 6.91 9.97
CA THR A 69 13.52 6.54 11.01
C THR A 69 14.56 5.56 10.47
N ASP A 70 14.11 4.55 9.73
CA ASP A 70 14.99 3.56 9.08
C ASP A 70 15.95 4.22 8.08
N GLY A 71 15.44 5.10 7.20
CA GLY A 71 16.26 5.88 6.28
C GLY A 71 17.35 6.69 6.98
N ILE A 72 17.03 7.31 8.12
CA ILE A 72 18.01 8.03 8.95
C ILE A 72 19.04 7.07 9.56
N MET A 73 18.63 5.87 9.99
CA MET A 73 19.55 4.87 10.55
C MET A 73 20.51 4.32 9.49
N VAL A 74 20.01 4.05 8.28
CA VAL A 74 20.83 3.65 7.13
C VAL A 74 21.82 4.75 6.78
N TYR A 75 21.37 6.01 6.70
CA TYR A 75 22.23 7.17 6.44
C TYR A 75 23.33 7.33 7.49
N LYS A 76 23.00 7.15 8.77
CA LYS A 76 23.96 7.21 9.89
C LYS A 76 24.76 5.92 10.09
N VAL A 77 24.57 4.90 9.25
CA VAL A 77 25.25 3.60 9.31
C VAL A 77 25.10 2.94 10.69
N LYS A 78 23.90 3.03 11.28
CA LYS A 78 23.58 2.45 12.60
C LYS A 78 22.70 1.21 12.45
N PHE A 79 23.30 0.02 12.52
CA PHE A 79 22.60 -1.26 12.27
C PHE A 79 22.28 -2.09 13.54
N ASN A 80 22.38 -1.50 14.72
CA ASN A 80 22.15 -2.21 15.99
C ASN A 80 20.70 -2.14 16.52
N ALA A 81 19.74 -1.73 15.70
CA ALA A 81 18.35 -1.54 16.12
C ALA A 81 17.43 -2.71 15.72
N THR A 82 17.73 -3.95 16.12
CA THR A 82 16.92 -5.13 15.74
C THR A 82 15.43 -5.00 16.09
N GLN A 83 15.11 -4.29 17.17
CA GLN A 83 13.72 -4.00 17.57
C GLN A 83 12.98 -3.11 16.57
N LEU A 84 13.63 -2.08 16.02
CA LEU A 84 13.01 -1.20 15.03
C LEU A 84 12.58 -1.99 13.79
N TRP A 85 13.37 -3.00 13.42
CA TRP A 85 13.18 -3.75 12.18
C TRP A 85 12.12 -4.82 12.30
N LEU A 86 12.01 -5.43 13.49
CA LEU A 86 10.83 -6.22 13.83
C LEU A 86 9.57 -5.33 13.82
N GLY A 87 9.67 -4.11 14.33
CA GLY A 87 8.62 -3.10 14.24
C GLY A 87 8.23 -2.79 12.79
N ILE A 88 9.20 -2.58 11.91
CA ILE A 88 8.98 -2.37 10.47
C ILE A 88 8.29 -3.59 9.83
N LEU A 89 8.78 -4.80 10.09
CA LEU A 89 8.16 -6.01 9.56
C LEU A 89 6.68 -6.13 9.95
N ILE A 90 6.35 -5.87 11.22
CA ILE A 90 4.99 -6.01 11.73
C ILE A 90 4.10 -4.85 11.28
N VAL A 91 4.53 -3.61 11.51
CA VAL A 91 3.70 -2.41 11.31
C VAL A 91 3.64 -1.98 9.86
N VAL A 92 4.74 -2.11 9.12
CA VAL A 92 4.83 -1.73 7.71
C VAL A 92 4.55 -2.91 6.79
N GLY A 93 4.89 -4.14 7.20
CA GLY A 93 4.66 -5.33 6.37
C GLY A 93 3.35 -6.05 6.68
N ILE A 94 3.30 -6.75 7.82
CA ILE A 94 2.27 -7.75 8.11
C ILE A 94 0.90 -7.12 8.38
N ALA A 95 0.82 -6.10 9.24
CA ALA A 95 -0.46 -5.50 9.61
C ALA A 95 -1.18 -4.85 8.41
N PRO A 96 -0.50 -4.05 7.56
CA PRO A 96 -1.08 -3.52 6.32
C PRO A 96 -1.47 -4.62 5.35
N LEU A 97 -0.66 -5.69 5.22
CA LEU A 97 -1.00 -6.82 4.36
C LEU A 97 -2.30 -7.50 4.79
N VAL A 98 -2.46 -7.81 6.08
CA VAL A 98 -3.65 -8.50 6.60
C VAL A 98 -4.87 -7.59 6.51
N LEU A 99 -4.79 -6.38 7.04
CA LEU A 99 -5.93 -5.45 7.06
C LEU A 99 -6.31 -4.99 5.65
N GLY A 100 -5.30 -4.69 4.84
CA GLY A 100 -5.47 -4.30 3.45
C GLY A 100 -6.06 -5.41 2.60
N SER A 101 -5.59 -6.65 2.74
CA SER A 101 -6.18 -7.79 2.02
C SER A 101 -7.62 -8.07 2.44
N TYR A 102 -7.94 -7.92 3.74
CA TYR A 102 -9.30 -8.03 4.24
C TYR A 102 -10.22 -6.96 3.64
N LEU A 103 -9.76 -5.70 3.62
CA LEU A 103 -10.51 -4.60 3.03
C LEU A 103 -10.66 -4.75 1.51
N PHE A 104 -9.59 -5.07 0.79
CA PHE A 104 -9.62 -5.27 -0.66
C PHE A 104 -10.49 -6.45 -1.09
N HIS A 105 -10.71 -7.45 -0.24
CA HIS A 105 -11.59 -8.57 -0.59
C HIS A 105 -13.05 -8.09 -0.80
N ASP A 106 -13.52 -7.21 0.09
CA ASP A 106 -14.90 -6.73 0.07
C ASP A 106 -15.06 -5.40 -0.68
N LEU A 107 -13.97 -4.61 -0.79
CA LEU A 107 -13.98 -3.21 -1.21
C LEU A 107 -12.96 -2.91 -2.32
N TYR A 108 -12.65 -3.89 -3.17
CA TYR A 108 -11.61 -3.82 -4.21
C TYR A 108 -11.64 -2.50 -5.04
N ASP A 109 -12.82 -1.94 -5.31
CA ASP A 109 -12.99 -0.71 -6.11
C ASP A 109 -13.59 0.47 -5.34
N ILE A 110 -13.42 0.52 -4.02
CA ILE A 110 -14.04 1.58 -3.19
C ILE A 110 -13.62 2.98 -3.61
N TYR A 111 -12.32 3.20 -3.85
CA TYR A 111 -11.82 4.50 -4.29
C TYR A 111 -12.41 4.88 -5.66
N ALA A 112 -12.36 3.96 -6.63
CA ALA A 112 -12.81 4.20 -7.99
C ALA A 112 -14.31 4.50 -8.05
N VAL A 113 -15.15 3.71 -7.37
CA VAL A 113 -16.60 3.92 -7.31
C VAL A 113 -16.94 5.25 -6.62
N VAL A 114 -16.29 5.56 -5.50
CA VAL A 114 -16.51 6.83 -4.78
C VAL A 114 -16.10 8.02 -5.64
N TYR A 115 -14.95 7.94 -6.30
CA TYR A 115 -14.46 8.99 -7.18
C TYR A 115 -15.40 9.19 -8.38
N MET A 116 -15.75 8.12 -9.10
CA MET A 116 -16.65 8.16 -10.25
C MET A 116 -18.04 8.67 -9.88
N PHE A 117 -18.56 8.31 -8.71
CA PHE A 117 -19.82 8.86 -8.22
C PHE A 117 -19.72 10.38 -8.00
N ARG A 118 -18.64 10.85 -7.37
CA ARG A 118 -18.40 12.29 -7.12
C ARG A 118 -18.13 13.10 -8.38
N THR A 119 -17.59 12.49 -9.44
CA THR A 119 -17.32 13.14 -10.73
C THR A 119 -18.42 12.92 -11.77
N ASN A 120 -19.55 12.31 -11.41
CA ASN A 120 -20.66 11.95 -12.32
C ASN A 120 -20.22 11.06 -13.51
N GLN A 121 -19.27 10.15 -13.29
CA GLN A 121 -18.73 9.22 -14.29
C GLN A 121 -19.13 7.76 -14.04
N LEU A 122 -20.01 7.50 -13.07
CA LEU A 122 -20.40 6.13 -12.68
C LEU A 122 -21.31 5.42 -13.70
N GLY A 123 -21.90 6.12 -14.68
CA GLY A 123 -22.96 5.58 -15.54
C GLY A 123 -22.57 4.32 -16.35
N ASP A 124 -21.36 4.26 -16.88
CA ASP A 124 -20.87 3.08 -17.62
C ASP A 124 -20.69 1.87 -16.68
N THR A 125 -20.20 2.15 -15.47
CA THR A 125 -20.05 1.17 -14.39
C THR A 125 -21.41 0.60 -13.97
N GLU A 126 -22.41 1.45 -13.77
CA GLU A 126 -23.77 1.05 -13.38
C GLU A 126 -24.40 0.12 -14.42
N GLN A 127 -24.23 0.44 -15.70
CA GLN A 127 -24.73 -0.39 -16.80
C GLN A 127 -23.98 -1.72 -16.90
N MET A 128 -22.65 -1.70 -16.81
CA MET A 128 -21.81 -2.88 -16.96
C MET A 128 -22.03 -3.88 -15.82
N TYR A 129 -22.10 -3.40 -14.59
CA TYR A 129 -22.17 -4.23 -13.39
C TYR A 129 -23.58 -4.36 -12.80
N LYS A 130 -24.59 -3.77 -13.44
CA LYS A 130 -26.00 -3.85 -13.01
C LYS A 130 -26.17 -3.42 -11.56
N CYS A 131 -25.61 -2.26 -11.24
CA CYS A 131 -25.61 -1.64 -9.92
C CYS A 131 -26.08 -0.19 -10.02
N CYS A 132 -26.40 0.44 -8.89
CA CYS A 132 -26.80 1.85 -8.83
C CYS A 132 -26.22 2.55 -7.61
N GLY A 133 -25.62 3.74 -7.82
CA GLY A 133 -25.00 4.51 -6.76
C GLY A 133 -23.78 3.80 -6.13
N MET A 134 -23.24 4.37 -5.05
CA MET A 134 -22.08 3.78 -4.36
C MET A 134 -22.51 2.57 -3.53
N LEU A 135 -23.39 2.79 -2.55
CA LEU A 135 -23.98 1.83 -1.63
C LEU A 135 -25.37 1.39 -2.09
N GLY A 136 -26.03 2.21 -2.91
CA GLY A 136 -27.32 1.90 -3.50
C GLY A 136 -27.99 3.12 -4.14
N PRO A 137 -29.20 2.96 -4.69
CA PRO A 137 -29.91 4.03 -5.40
C PRO A 137 -30.24 5.24 -4.49
N VAL A 138 -30.30 5.02 -3.18
CA VAL A 138 -30.53 6.09 -2.19
C VAL A 138 -29.43 7.15 -2.16
N ASP A 139 -28.23 6.85 -2.68
CA ASP A 139 -27.12 7.81 -2.71
C ASP A 139 -27.45 9.01 -3.62
N TYR A 140 -28.29 8.82 -4.63
CA TYR A 140 -28.76 9.91 -5.49
C TYR A 140 -29.70 10.89 -4.77
N ASN A 141 -30.35 10.47 -3.67
CA ASN A 141 -31.23 11.34 -2.89
C ASN A 141 -30.46 12.51 -2.22
N TYR A 142 -29.14 12.37 -2.05
CA TYR A 142 -28.29 13.41 -1.47
C TYR A 142 -26.95 13.48 -2.23
N PRO A 143 -26.80 14.39 -3.21
CA PRO A 143 -27.40 15.73 -3.25
C PRO A 143 -28.58 15.86 -4.25
N ARG A 144 -29.76 15.27 -3.97
CA ARG A 144 -30.99 15.38 -4.80
C ARG A 144 -30.74 15.33 -6.31
N ILE A 145 -29.80 14.50 -6.75
CA ILE A 145 -29.53 14.28 -8.16
C ILE A 145 -30.59 13.28 -8.63
N PRO A 146 -31.30 13.54 -9.74
CA PRO A 146 -32.19 12.52 -10.29
C PRO A 146 -31.38 11.27 -10.60
N CYS A 147 -31.87 10.12 -10.13
CA CYS A 147 -31.22 8.84 -10.39
C CYS A 147 -31.08 8.65 -11.92
N PRO A 148 -29.86 8.40 -12.43
CA PRO A 148 -29.59 8.38 -13.87
C PRO A 148 -30.22 7.17 -14.55
N GLU A 149 -30.47 7.27 -15.86
CA GLU A 149 -31.03 6.16 -16.66
C GLU A 149 -30.15 4.89 -16.62
N SER A 150 -28.85 5.02 -16.34
CA SER A 150 -27.91 3.91 -16.15
C SER A 150 -28.29 2.97 -15.01
N CYS A 151 -29.03 3.45 -14.00
CA CYS A 151 -29.49 2.68 -12.87
C CYS A 151 -30.72 1.80 -13.16
N TYR A 152 -31.34 1.92 -14.33
CA TYR A 152 -32.60 1.25 -14.64
C TYR A 152 -32.44 0.14 -15.68
N HIS A 153 -33.15 -0.97 -15.48
CA HIS A 153 -33.29 -2.02 -16.48
C HIS A 153 -33.81 -1.45 -17.81
N ASN A 154 -33.12 -1.76 -18.90
CA ASN A 154 -33.45 -1.31 -20.26
C ASN A 154 -33.60 0.21 -20.42
N LYS A 155 -33.00 1.01 -19.53
CA LYS A 155 -33.12 2.48 -19.51
C LYS A 155 -34.57 2.98 -19.36
N THR A 156 -35.43 2.16 -18.76
CA THR A 156 -36.83 2.52 -18.49
C THR A 156 -36.93 3.10 -17.08
N VAL A 157 -37.16 4.42 -16.98
CA VAL A 157 -37.20 5.15 -15.71
C VAL A 157 -38.50 4.83 -14.95
N VAL A 158 -38.55 3.65 -14.35
CA VAL A 158 -39.66 3.15 -13.55
C VAL A 158 -39.09 2.62 -12.23
N PRO A 159 -39.65 2.97 -11.05
CA PRO A 159 -39.09 2.58 -9.76
C PRO A 159 -38.88 1.08 -9.58
N GLU A 160 -39.70 0.25 -10.20
CA GLU A 160 -39.60 -1.22 -10.14
C GLU A 160 -38.38 -1.77 -10.90
N ASN A 161 -37.79 -0.96 -11.79
CA ASN A 161 -36.69 -1.36 -12.66
C ASN A 161 -35.32 -0.88 -12.18
N ILE A 162 -35.22 -0.29 -10.99
CA ILE A 162 -33.97 0.23 -10.45
C ILE A 162 -33.09 -0.89 -9.91
N TYR A 163 -31.78 -0.84 -10.17
CA TYR A 163 -30.83 -1.74 -9.51
C TYR A 163 -30.75 -1.40 -8.01
N GLU A 164 -31.14 -2.33 -7.16
CA GLU A 164 -31.08 -2.13 -5.69
C GLU A 164 -29.66 -2.24 -5.12
N ARG A 165 -28.78 -2.98 -5.81
CA ARG A 165 -27.40 -3.22 -5.39
C ARG A 165 -26.51 -2.00 -5.67
N GLY A 166 -25.76 -1.55 -4.67
CA GLY A 166 -24.69 -0.55 -4.83
C GLY A 166 -23.52 -1.03 -5.68
N CYS A 167 -22.82 -0.12 -6.34
CA CYS A 167 -21.65 -0.46 -7.15
C CYS A 167 -20.41 -0.85 -6.34
N LEU A 168 -20.35 -0.47 -5.07
CA LEU A 168 -19.31 -0.95 -4.15
C LEU A 168 -19.40 -2.48 -3.98
N GLY A 169 -18.32 -3.18 -4.34
CA GLY A 169 -18.27 -4.64 -4.31
C GLY A 169 -19.05 -5.34 -5.44
N ALA A 170 -19.61 -4.60 -6.40
CA ALA A 170 -20.19 -5.17 -7.62
C ALA A 170 -19.12 -5.51 -8.65
N MET A 171 -18.05 -4.72 -8.67
CA MET A 171 -16.85 -4.98 -9.44
C MET A 171 -15.95 -5.94 -8.67
N PHE A 172 -15.99 -7.22 -9.03
CA PHE A 172 -15.05 -8.20 -8.49
C PHE A 172 -14.19 -8.73 -9.61
N PRO A 173 -12.95 -8.26 -9.75
CA PRO A 173 -12.01 -8.93 -10.62
C PRO A 173 -11.49 -10.16 -9.86
N GLY A 174 -11.51 -11.32 -10.53
CA GLY A 174 -11.16 -12.59 -9.89
C GLY A 174 -9.82 -12.57 -9.14
N TRP A 175 -9.59 -13.61 -8.31
CA TRP A 175 -8.48 -13.69 -7.34
C TRP A 175 -7.07 -13.35 -7.88
N ILE A 176 -6.81 -13.60 -9.17
CA ILE A 176 -5.52 -13.30 -9.82
C ILE A 176 -5.26 -11.79 -9.84
N VAL A 177 -6.27 -11.01 -10.21
CA VAL A 177 -6.15 -9.54 -10.29
C VAL A 177 -6.01 -8.95 -8.90
N PHE A 178 -6.73 -9.50 -7.91
CA PHE A 178 -6.56 -9.14 -6.51
C PHE A 178 -5.10 -9.28 -6.05
N VAL A 179 -4.45 -10.40 -6.32
CA VAL A 179 -3.04 -10.60 -5.92
C VAL A 179 -2.11 -9.64 -6.65
N LEU A 180 -2.31 -9.44 -7.94
CA LEU A 180 -1.44 -8.63 -8.80
C LEU A 180 -1.62 -7.12 -8.64
N CYS A 181 -2.78 -6.65 -8.17
CA CYS A 181 -3.08 -5.22 -8.03
C CYS A 181 -3.02 -4.75 -6.58
N ASN A 182 -2.93 -5.65 -5.60
CA ASN A 182 -2.85 -5.28 -4.20
C ASN A 182 -1.44 -4.75 -3.84
N ALA A 183 -1.35 -3.44 -3.64
CA ALA A 183 -0.13 -2.72 -3.28
C ALA A 183 0.53 -3.29 -2.00
N TYR A 184 -0.24 -3.83 -1.06
CA TYR A 184 0.30 -4.40 0.19
C TYR A 184 1.10 -5.67 -0.02
N ASN A 185 0.79 -6.47 -1.05
CA ASN A 185 1.63 -7.63 -1.40
C ASN A 185 3.02 -7.18 -1.86
N TYR A 186 3.08 -6.17 -2.73
CA TYR A 186 4.36 -5.62 -3.19
C TYR A 186 5.13 -4.98 -2.04
N THR A 187 4.47 -4.20 -1.19
CA THR A 187 5.10 -3.60 -0.01
C THR A 187 5.65 -4.68 0.92
N PHE A 188 4.91 -5.76 1.17
CA PHE A 188 5.39 -6.86 1.99
C PHE A 188 6.65 -7.52 1.40
N ILE A 189 6.67 -7.79 0.10
CA ILE A 189 7.86 -8.33 -0.59
C ILE A 189 9.04 -7.37 -0.47
N LEU A 190 8.82 -6.07 -0.70
CA LEU A 190 9.85 -5.04 -0.56
C LEU A 190 10.39 -4.95 0.87
N ILE A 191 9.55 -5.10 1.90
CA ILE A 191 9.97 -5.15 3.31
C ILE A 191 10.87 -6.35 3.56
N ILE A 192 10.53 -7.55 3.07
CA ILE A 192 11.37 -8.74 3.20
C ILE A 192 12.73 -8.52 2.52
N LEU A 193 12.74 -7.93 1.32
CA LEU A 193 13.96 -7.57 0.61
C LEU A 193 14.80 -6.56 1.40
N THR A 194 14.17 -5.52 1.95
CA THR A 194 14.83 -4.54 2.82
C THR A 194 15.44 -5.17 4.05
N MET A 195 14.75 -6.09 4.72
CA MET A 195 15.31 -6.82 5.87
C MET A 195 16.53 -7.64 5.48
N TYR A 196 16.47 -8.35 4.36
CA TYR A 196 17.60 -9.11 3.83
C TYR A 196 18.80 -8.21 3.51
N LEU A 197 18.58 -7.12 2.77
CA LEU A 197 19.63 -6.20 2.36
C LEU A 197 20.35 -5.62 3.55
N HIS A 198 19.61 -5.21 4.56
CA HIS A 198 20.25 -4.64 5.71
C HIS A 198 20.92 -5.69 6.63
N PHE A 199 20.43 -6.95 6.70
CA PHE A 199 21.16 -8.03 7.37
C PHE A 199 22.53 -8.23 6.73
N ARG A 200 22.57 -8.24 5.39
CA ARG A 200 23.81 -8.28 4.60
C ARG A 200 24.69 -7.05 4.83
N LEU A 201 24.09 -5.87 4.85
CA LEU A 201 24.82 -4.61 5.09
C LEU A 201 25.44 -4.59 6.49
N LYS A 202 24.73 -5.09 7.51
CA LYS A 202 25.25 -5.25 8.86
C LYS A 202 26.43 -6.22 8.92
N SER A 203 26.32 -7.40 8.30
CA SER A 203 27.42 -8.38 8.33
C SER A 203 28.67 -7.83 7.64
N LEU A 204 28.49 -7.14 6.51
CA LEU A 204 29.58 -6.51 5.77
C LEU A 204 30.22 -5.36 6.56
N TYR A 205 29.40 -4.56 7.26
CA TYR A 205 29.88 -3.49 8.13
C TYR A 205 30.77 -4.01 9.26
N GLU A 206 30.35 -5.07 9.95
CA GLU A 206 31.13 -5.66 11.05
C GLU A 206 32.44 -6.28 10.54
N LEU A 207 32.43 -6.96 9.38
CA LEU A 207 33.65 -7.49 8.76
C LEU A 207 34.66 -6.38 8.47
N ILE A 208 34.23 -5.31 7.79
CA ILE A 208 35.09 -4.18 7.44
C ILE A 208 35.58 -3.46 8.69
N ARG A 209 34.74 -3.32 9.71
CA ARG A 209 35.13 -2.73 10.99
C ARG A 209 36.30 -3.48 11.62
N VAL A 210 36.23 -4.81 11.67
CA VAL A 210 37.30 -5.67 12.20
C VAL A 210 38.59 -5.51 11.39
N ASP A 211 38.51 -5.42 10.06
CA ASP A 211 39.68 -5.22 9.20
C ASP A 211 40.32 -3.83 9.37
N VAL A 212 39.50 -2.79 9.53
CA VAL A 212 39.98 -1.44 9.84
C VAL A 212 40.65 -1.40 11.22
N GLU A 213 40.07 -2.05 12.24
CA GLU A 213 40.67 -2.16 13.58
C GLU A 213 41.98 -2.96 13.56
N ARG A 214 42.14 -3.92 12.64
CA ARG A 214 43.38 -4.66 12.40
C ARG A 214 44.41 -3.90 11.56
N GLY A 215 44.06 -2.74 11.01
CA GLY A 215 44.94 -1.92 10.17
C GLY A 215 45.21 -2.51 8.78
N THR A 216 44.43 -3.51 8.34
CA THR A 216 44.60 -4.14 7.03
C THR A 216 43.99 -3.30 5.90
N VAL A 217 43.03 -2.42 6.23
CA VAL A 217 42.29 -1.61 5.26
C VAL A 217 42.16 -0.16 5.74
N SER A 218 42.32 0.80 4.83
CA SER A 218 42.12 2.24 5.09
C SER A 218 40.64 2.59 5.26
N ARG A 219 40.29 3.48 6.20
CA ARG A 219 38.90 4.00 6.35
C ARG A 219 38.32 4.61 5.07
N ARG A 220 39.16 5.09 4.13
CA ARG A 220 38.70 5.73 2.88
C ARG A 220 38.21 4.74 1.84
N SER A 221 38.67 3.49 1.83
CA SER A 221 38.20 2.47 0.88
C SER A 221 36.81 1.92 1.23
N PHE A 222 36.16 2.43 2.28
CA PHE A 222 34.80 2.06 2.66
C PHE A 222 33.72 2.56 1.67
N TRP A 223 33.97 3.68 0.98
CA TRP A 223 32.98 4.36 0.12
C TRP A 223 33.35 4.39 -1.37
N VAL A 224 34.56 3.90 -1.72
CA VAL A 224 35.09 3.86 -3.09
C VAL A 224 34.87 2.46 -3.65
#